data_AF-F7T3I8-F1
#
_entry.id   AF-F7T3I8-F1
#
_cell.length_a   1.000
_cell.length_b   1.000
_cell.length_c   1.000
_cell.angle_alpha   90.00
_cell.angle_beta   90.00
_cell.angle_gamma   90.00
#
_symmetry.space_group_name_H-M   'P 1'
#
loop_
_entity.id
_entity.type
_entity.pdbx_description
1 polymer ?
#
loop_
_entity_poly.entity_id
_entity_poly.type
_entity_poly.pdbx_seq_one_letter_code
_entity_poly.pdbx_strand_id
1 'polypeptide(L)' 'MESFFGTLKAEFFHLNRFESVEQLQAGIRRYIHYYNHDRIKLKLKGLSPVQYRAQAFGL' A
#
# COMPACT_ATOMS: atom_id res chain seq x y z
N MET A 1 -7.62 12.16 4.85
CA MET A 1 -6.93 10.85 4.75
C MET A 1 -7.40 10.25 3.43
N GLU A 2 -6.52 10.02 2.46
CA GLU A 2 -6.95 9.33 1.23
C GLU A 2 -7.32 7.89 1.58
N SER A 3 -8.41 7.39 0.98
CA SER A 3 -8.78 5.98 1.08
C SER A 3 -7.71 5.11 0.42
N PHE A 4 -7.34 4.00 1.05
CA PHE A 4 -6.44 2.99 0.47
C PHE A 4 -6.82 2.65 -0.98
N PHE A 5 -8.12 2.48 -1.25
CA PHE A 5 -8.61 2.15 -2.59
C PHE A 5 -8.43 3.29 -3.59
N GLY A 6 -8.52 4.55 -3.16
CA GLY A 6 -8.23 5.70 -4.02
C GLY A 6 -6.76 5.71 -4.43
N THR A 7 -5.87 5.51 -3.47
CA THR A 7 -4.42 5.48 -3.69
C THR A 7 -4.00 4.26 -4.53
N LEU A 8 -4.54 3.07 -4.26
CA LEU A 8 -4.30 1.86 -5.09
C LEU A 8 -4.72 2.08 -6.55
N LYS A 9 -5.87 2.73 -6.77
CA LYS A 9 -6.33 3.01 -8.13
C LYS A 9 -5.40 3.98 -8.86
N ALA A 10 -5.04 5.08 -8.20
CA ALA A 10 -4.24 6.15 -8.78
C ALA A 10 -2.77 5.74 -9.02
N GLU A 11 -2.16 5.03 -8.08
CA GLU A 11 -0.72 4.71 -8.11
C GLU A 11 -0.41 3.36 -8.75
N PHE A 12 -1.40 2.48 -8.93
CA PHE A 12 -1.17 1.14 -9.47
C PHE A 12 -2.17 0.77 -10.56
N PHE A 13 -3.47 0.74 -10.27
CA PHE A 13 -4.45 0.18 -11.21
C PHE A 13 -4.54 0.96 -12.54
N HIS A 14 -4.67 2.29 -12.49
CA HIS A 14 -4.81 3.10 -13.71
C HIS A 14 -3.51 3.26 -14.50
N LEU A 15 -2.35 2.98 -13.88
CA LEU A 15 -1.03 3.13 -14.51
C LEU A 15 -0.55 1.86 -15.22
N ASN A 16 -1.26 0.75 -15.06
CA ASN A 16 -0.82 -0.55 -15.56
C ASN A 16 -1.91 -1.18 -16.44
N ARG A 17 -1.47 -1.96 -17.44
CA ARG A 17 -2.34 -2.88 -18.17
C ARG A 17 -2.04 -4.29 -17.70
N PHE A 18 -3.08 -5.11 -17.60
CA PHE A 18 -2.97 -6.49 -17.16
C PHE A 18 -3.47 -7.40 -18.27
N GLU A 19 -2.71 -8.45 -18.55
CA GLU A 19 -3.03 -9.48 -19.54
C GLU A 19 -3.94 -10.55 -18.96
N SER A 20 -3.97 -10.70 -17.63
CA SER A 20 -4.84 -11.66 -16.95
C SER A 20 -5.25 -11.20 -15.54
N VAL A 21 -6.27 -11.86 -14.99
CA VAL A 21 -6.73 -11.64 -13.62
C VAL A 21 -5.66 -12.08 -12.62
N GLU A 22 -4.92 -13.15 -12.91
CA GLU A 22 -3.82 -13.65 -12.07
C GLU A 22 -2.70 -12.62 -11.96
N GLN A 23 -2.35 -11.96 -13.07
CA GLN A 23 -1.36 -10.88 -13.08
C GLN A 23 -1.83 -9.69 -12.24
N LEU A 24 -3.10 -9.28 -12.39
CA LEU A 24 -3.71 -8.23 -11.58
C LEU A 24 -3.66 -8.59 -10.08
N GLN A 25 -4.08 -9.79 -9.71
CA GLN A 25 -4.08 -10.27 -8.32
C GLN A 25 -2.67 -10.29 -7.72
N ALA A 26 -1.69 -10.80 -8.46
CA ALA A 26 -0.29 -10.80 -8.03
C ALA A 26 0.24 -9.36 -7.82
N GLY A 27 -0.12 -8.46 -8.72
CA GLY A 27 0.17 -7.03 -8.62
C GLY A 27 -0.44 -6.38 -7.38
N ILE A 28 -1.73 -6.61 -7.12
CA ILE A 28 -2.43 -6.09 -5.93
C ILE A 28 -1.78 -6.61 -4.64
N ARG A 29 -1.44 -7.91 -4.56
CA ARG A 29 -0.74 -8.48 -3.39
C ARG A 29 0.59 -7.77 -3.11
N ARG A 30 1.39 -7.53 -4.15
CA ARG A 30 2.65 -6.78 -4.04
C ARG A 30 2.42 -5.34 -3.59
N TYR A 31 1.43 -4.66 -4.17
CA TYR A 31 1.12 -3.28 -3.79
C TYR A 31 0.63 -3.18 -2.33
N ILE A 32 -0.18 -4.13 -1.85
CA ILE A 32 -0.61 -4.18 -0.45
C ILE A 32 0.59 -4.32 0.49
N HIS A 33 1.56 -5.17 0.15
CA HIS A 33 2.77 -5.32 0.93
C HIS A 33 3.55 -4.01 0.99
N TYR A 34 3.86 -3.43 -0.18
CA TYR A 34 4.51 -2.12 -0.28
C TYR A 34 3.78 -1.06 0.55
N TYR A 35 2.46 -0.93 0.38
CA TYR A 35 1.66 0.07 1.08
C TYR A 35 1.77 -0.06 2.59
N ASN A 36 1.77 -1.29 3.13
CA ASN A 36 1.74 -1.54 4.57
C ASN A 36 3.12 -1.59 5.23
N HIS A 37 4.12 -2.10 4.53
CA HIS A 37 5.43 -2.42 5.11
C HIS A 37 6.55 -1.47 4.69
N ASP A 38 6.51 -0.99 3.44
CA ASP A 38 7.65 -0.29 2.84
C ASP A 38 7.36 1.20 2.60
N ARG A 39 6.08 1.57 2.50
CA ARG A 39 5.67 2.93 2.16
C ARG A 39 6.10 3.92 3.23
N ILE A 40 7.00 4.82 2.85
CA ILE A 40 7.45 5.94 3.67
C ILE A 40 6.33 6.98 3.74
N LYS A 41 5.86 7.28 4.95
CA LYS A 41 4.96 8.41 5.20
C LYS A 41 5.65 9.41 6.14
N LEU A 42 5.97 10.60 5.63
CA LEU A 42 6.58 11.68 6.44
C LEU A 42 5.71 12.05 7.65
N LYS A 43 4.38 12.04 7.49
CA LYS A 43 3.43 12.26 8.59
C LYS A 43 3.52 11.21 9.70
N LEU A 44 4.08 10.03 9.41
CA LEU A 44 4.33 8.96 10.36
C LEU A 44 5.80 8.92 10.80
N LYS A 45 6.54 10.03 10.68
CA LYS A 45 7.99 10.12 10.99
C LYS A 45 8.83 9.10 10.19
N GLY A 46 8.40 8.78 8.98
CA GLY A 46 9.07 7.81 8.11
C GLY A 46 8.73 6.35 8.40
N LEU A 47 7.89 6.07 9.39
CA LEU A 47 7.41 4.71 9.69
C LEU A 47 6.44 4.24 8.60
N SER A 48 6.48 2.95 8.32
CA SER A 48 5.46 2.28 7.53
C SER A 48 4.14 2.22 8.30
N PRO A 49 2.98 2.05 7.62
CA PRO A 49 1.70 1.94 8.30
C PRO A 49 1.65 0.83 9.36
N VAL A 50 2.32 -0.30 9.15
CA VAL A 50 2.41 -1.38 10.16
C VAL A 50 3.24 -0.94 11.36
N GLN A 51 4.42 -0.37 11.14
CA GLN A 51 5.29 0.12 12.22
C GLN A 51 4.60 1.18 13.08
N TYR A 52 3.90 2.12 12.43
CA TYR A 52 3.14 3.16 13.12
C TYR A 52 2.02 2.56 14.00
N ARG A 53 1.31 1.55 13.49
CA ARG A 53 0.28 0.84 14.29
C ARG A 53 0.89 0.09 15.47
N ALA A 54 2.01 -0.61 15.28
CA ALA A 54 2.67 -1.33 16.37
C ALA A 54 3.02 -0.39 17.54
N GLN A 55 3.59 0.79 17.24
CA GLN A 55 3.87 1.81 18.25
C GLN A 55 2.61 2.33 18.96
N ALA A 56 1.51 2.53 18.23
CA ALA A 56 0.26 3.00 18.80
C ALA A 56 -0.39 2.01 19.77
N PHE A 57 -0.10 0.71 19.63
CA PHE A 57 -0.63 -0.36 20.48
C PHE A 57 0.38 -0.88 21.52
N GLY A 58 1.58 -0.30 21.60
CA GLY A 58 2.63 -0.75 22.53
C GLY A 58 3.12 -2.17 22.26
N LEU A 59 3.02 -2.64 21.01
CA LEU A 59 3.56 -3.92 20.54
C LEU A 59 5.01 -3.77 20.08
#